data_AF-A0A8T6CLF2-F1
#
_entry.id   AF-A0A8T6CLF2-F1
#
_cell.length_a   1.000
_cell.length_b   1.000
_cell.length_c   1.000
_cell.angle_alpha   90.00
_cell.angle_beta   90.00
_cell.angle_gamma   90.00
#
_symmetry.space_group_name_H-M   'P 1'
#
loop_
_entity.id
_entity.type
_entity.pdbx_description
1 polymer ?
#
loop_
_entity_poly.entity_id
_entity_poly.type
_entity_poly.pdbx_seq_one_letter_code
_entity_poly.pdbx_strand_id
1 'polypeptide(L)'
;MGLHPDGRPPLSIREDHSRQARTEHEWRPREAIRTQAFWLLLFAHMGAMVAGGGYGLHRIPLFLDRGLAEGLVGPVLMFHAVGMLVGGFVAAWFMGRTSYRIVIAGCMAGASAAMAAAGFIPPGVPMAVFTYAE
;
A
#
# COMPACT_ATOMS: atom_id res chain seq x y z
N MET A 1 -2.52 33.39 -26.82
CA MET A 1 -3.41 34.23 -27.63
C MET A 1 -4.80 33.62 -27.63
N GLY A 2 -5.72 34.21 -26.88
CA GLY A 2 -7.12 33.80 -26.80
C GLY A 2 -7.92 35.01 -26.32
N LEU A 3 -8.19 35.93 -27.24
CA LEU A 3 -8.95 37.15 -26.96
C LEU A 3 -10.44 36.85 -27.19
N HIS A 4 -11.27 37.23 -26.24
CA HIS A 4 -12.72 37.11 -26.33
C HIS A 4 -13.26 38.08 -27.40
N PRO A 5 -14.20 37.65 -28.27
CA PRO A 5 -14.61 38.43 -29.44
C PRO A 5 -15.23 39.80 -29.14
N ASP A 6 -15.75 40.04 -27.92
CA ASP A 6 -16.55 41.24 -27.64
C ASP A 6 -16.02 42.13 -26.49
N GLY A 7 -14.84 41.85 -25.94
CA GLY A 7 -14.20 42.74 -24.94
C GLY A 7 -14.99 43.01 -23.65
N ARG A 8 -16.05 42.24 -23.36
CA ARG A 8 -16.85 42.39 -22.12
C ARG A 8 -16.26 41.53 -21.01
N PRO A 9 -16.11 42.06 -19.77
CA PRO A 9 -15.78 41.22 -18.64
C PRO A 9 -16.92 40.21 -18.42
N PRO A 10 -16.61 38.94 -18.05
CA PRO A 10 -17.63 37.97 -17.75
C PRO A 10 -18.51 38.52 -16.62
N LEU A 11 -19.83 38.44 -16.80
CA LEU A 11 -20.77 38.64 -15.70
C LEU A 11 -20.32 37.74 -14.57
N SER A 12 -19.94 38.32 -13.44
CA SER A 12 -19.57 37.56 -12.25
C SER A 12 -20.84 36.93 -11.70
N ILE A 13 -21.27 35.82 -12.30
CA ILE A 13 -22.05 34.83 -11.57
C ILE A 13 -21.09 34.38 -10.48
N ARG A 14 -21.32 34.89 -9.27
CA ARG A 14 -20.72 34.36 -8.04
C ARG A 14 -21.28 32.95 -7.91
N GLU A 15 -20.70 32.02 -8.66
CA GLU A 15 -20.78 30.63 -8.32
C GLU A 15 -19.99 30.51 -7.03
N ASP A 16 -20.73 30.36 -5.93
CA ASP A 16 -20.27 29.90 -4.64
C ASP A 16 -19.78 28.46 -4.78
N HIS A 17 -18.75 28.26 -5.60
CA HIS A 17 -17.90 27.09 -5.57
C HIS A 17 -16.91 27.24 -4.43
N SER A 18 -17.45 27.42 -3.22
CA SER A 18 -16.80 27.05 -1.96
C SER A 18 -16.71 25.52 -1.83
N ARG A 19 -16.35 24.81 -2.91
CA ARG A 19 -15.52 23.62 -2.76
C ARG A 19 -14.16 24.15 -2.36
N GLN A 20 -14.02 24.32 -1.06
CA GLN A 20 -12.78 24.36 -0.30
C GLN A 20 -11.70 23.57 -1.05
N ALA A 21 -10.99 24.25 -1.96
CA ALA A 21 -9.75 23.78 -2.50
C ALA A 21 -8.89 23.66 -1.26
N ARG A 22 -8.76 22.45 -0.73
CA ARG A 22 -7.90 22.18 0.42
C ARG A 22 -6.54 22.69 -0.03
N THR A 23 -6.15 23.84 0.47
CA THR A 23 -4.81 24.38 0.29
C THR A 23 -3.91 23.28 0.83
N GLU A 24 -3.22 22.57 -0.06
CA GLU A 24 -2.29 21.53 0.34
C GLU A 24 -1.21 22.22 1.15
N HIS A 25 -1.20 21.96 2.45
CA HIS A 25 -0.30 22.63 3.35
C HIS A 25 1.09 22.03 3.17
N GLU A 26 1.97 22.78 2.53
CA GLU A 26 3.34 22.36 2.24
C GLU A 26 4.21 22.50 3.51
N TRP A 27 4.38 21.40 4.25
CA TRP A 27 5.24 21.37 5.43
C TRP A 27 6.71 21.33 5.05
N ARG A 28 7.54 22.15 5.70
CA ARG A 28 8.99 21.92 5.67
C ARG A 28 9.32 20.65 6.45
N PRO A 29 10.42 19.93 6.14
CA PRO A 29 10.76 18.66 6.81
C PRO A 29 10.80 18.75 8.35
N ARG A 30 11.35 19.84 8.88
CA ARG A 30 11.40 20.15 10.31
C ARG A 30 10.03 20.34 10.97
N GLU A 31 9.04 20.78 10.21
CA GLU A 31 7.66 20.96 10.67
C GLU A 31 6.92 19.63 10.62
N ALA A 32 7.14 18.83 9.57
CA ALA A 32 6.55 17.49 9.44
C ALA A 32 6.91 16.57 10.61
N ILE A 33 8.18 16.54 11.04
CA ILE A 33 8.66 15.71 12.16
C ILE A 33 7.97 16.08 13.49
N ARG A 34 7.43 17.29 13.63
CA ARG A 34 6.70 17.72 14.84
C ARG A 34 5.23 17.29 14.84
N THR A 35 4.73 16.76 13.73
CA THR A 35 3.33 16.31 13.63
C THR A 35 3.17 14.90 14.18
N GLN A 36 2.01 14.62 14.80
CA GLN A 36 1.66 13.25 15.20
C GLN A 36 1.52 12.32 13.98
N ALA A 37 1.04 12.84 12.85
CA ALA A 37 0.86 12.09 11.62
C ALA A 37 2.18 11.48 11.11
N PHE A 38 3.28 12.24 11.18
CA PHE A 38 4.61 11.74 10.81
C PHE A 38 5.00 10.50 11.62
N TRP A 39 4.90 10.56 12.96
CA TRP A 39 5.29 9.46 13.82
C TRP A 39 4.39 8.23 13.64
N LEU A 40 3.08 8.43 13.49
CA LEU A 40 2.16 7.33 13.20
C LEU A 40 2.50 6.62 11.89
N LEU A 41 2.77 7.37 10.83
CA LEU A 41 3.16 6.81 9.53
C LEU A 41 4.52 6.12 9.61
N LEU A 42 5.48 6.71 10.32
CA LEU A 42 6.80 6.13 10.52
C LEU A 42 6.70 4.79 11.25
N PHE A 43 6.02 4.73 12.40
CA PHE A 43 5.91 3.50 13.17
C PHE A 43 5.09 2.43 12.44
N ALA A 44 4.02 2.81 11.73
CA ALA A 44 3.27 1.89 10.89
C ALA A 44 4.17 1.27 9.80
N HIS A 45 4.96 2.11 9.13
CA HIS A 45 5.88 1.65 8.10
C HIS A 45 7.02 0.78 8.66
N MET A 46 7.60 1.18 9.79
CA MET A 46 8.64 0.39 10.47
C MET A 46 8.11 -0.98 10.90
N GLY A 47 6.89 -1.04 11.45
CA GLY A 47 6.25 -2.31 11.81
C GLY A 47 6.08 -3.22 10.59
N ALA A 48 5.62 -2.68 9.47
CA ALA A 48 5.51 -3.41 8.22
C ALA A 48 6.87 -3.94 7.72
N MET A 49 7.94 -3.12 7.84
CA MET A 49 9.29 -3.53 7.45
C MET A 49 9.86 -4.62 8.36
N VAL A 50 9.62 -4.57 9.67
CA VAL A 50 10.06 -5.61 10.61
C VAL A 50 9.33 -6.92 10.31
N ALA A 51 8.01 -6.88 10.13
CA ALA A 51 7.22 -8.06 9.82
C ALA A 51 7.63 -8.68 8.47
N GLY A 52 7.64 -7.88 7.41
CA GLY A 52 8.01 -8.35 6.07
C GLY A 52 9.47 -8.78 5.96
N GLY A 53 10.39 -8.07 6.62
CA GLY A 53 11.81 -8.39 6.66
C GLY A 53 12.10 -9.67 7.45
N GLY A 54 11.51 -9.82 8.65
CA GLY A 54 11.65 -11.02 9.47
C GLY A 54 11.10 -12.26 8.76
N TYR A 55 9.90 -12.16 8.19
CA TYR A 55 9.34 -13.22 7.35
C TYR A 55 10.21 -13.48 6.10
N GLY A 56 10.71 -12.41 5.47
CA GLY A 56 11.72 -12.40 4.41
C GLY A 56 12.89 -13.34 4.66
N LEU A 57 13.54 -13.17 5.81
CA LEU A 57 14.74 -13.91 6.17
C LEU A 57 14.46 -15.39 6.46
N HIS A 58 13.30 -15.70 7.05
CA HIS A 58 12.98 -17.05 7.50
C HIS A 58 12.13 -17.87 6.52
N ARG A 59 11.62 -17.28 5.44
CA ARG A 59 10.72 -17.99 4.51
C ARG A 59 11.37 -19.19 3.80
N ILE A 60 12.64 -19.08 3.39
CA ILE A 60 13.30 -20.17 2.65
C ILE A 60 13.51 -21.39 3.56
N PRO A 61 14.14 -21.25 4.76
CA PRO A 61 14.23 -22.36 5.70
C PRO A 61 12.85 -22.95 6.03
N LEU A 62 11.85 -22.09 6.28
CA LEU A 62 10.48 -22.53 6.56
C LEU A 62 9.90 -23.39 5.43
N PHE A 63 10.13 -23.00 4.17
CA PHE A 63 9.61 -23.73 3.01
C PHE A 63 10.26 -25.11 2.89
N LEU A 64 11.57 -25.19 3.11
CA LEU A 64 12.33 -26.44 3.07
C LEU A 64 11.95 -27.36 4.24
N ASP A 65 11.84 -26.84 5.45
CA ASP A 65 11.42 -27.57 6.65
C ASP A 65 9.98 -28.13 6.50
N ARG A 66 9.15 -27.47 5.69
CA ARG A 66 7.78 -27.89 5.35
C ARG A 66 7.72 -28.85 4.16
N GLY A 67 8.86 -29.25 3.59
CA GLY A 67 8.97 -30.24 2.52
C GLY A 67 8.77 -29.69 1.11
N LEU A 68 8.86 -28.37 0.90
CA LEU A 68 8.90 -27.81 -0.45
C LEU A 68 10.22 -28.22 -1.12
N ALA A 69 10.14 -28.79 -2.33
CA ALA A 69 11.34 -29.12 -3.09
C ALA A 69 12.19 -27.86 -3.34
N GLU A 70 13.51 -27.95 -3.14
CA GLU A 70 14.44 -26.82 -3.32
C GLU A 70 14.27 -26.10 -4.67
N GLY A 71 14.10 -26.88 -5.76
CA GLY A 71 13.90 -26.35 -7.11
C GLY A 71 12.62 -25.52 -7.29
N LEU A 72 11.64 -25.64 -6.38
CA LEU A 72 10.39 -24.88 -6.42
C LEU A 72 10.41 -23.61 -5.58
N VAL A 73 11.39 -23.44 -4.67
CA VAL A 73 11.49 -22.24 -3.82
C VAL A 73 11.63 -20.97 -4.67
N GLY A 74 12.54 -20.97 -5.64
CA GLY A 74 12.77 -19.83 -6.54
C GLY A 74 11.52 -19.40 -7.31
N PRO A 75 10.86 -20.32 -8.06
CA PRO A 75 9.61 -20.03 -8.75
C PRO A 75 8.50 -19.49 -7.85
N VAL A 76 8.34 -20.04 -6.64
CA VAL A 76 7.35 -19.56 -5.65
C VAL A 76 7.64 -18.12 -5.24
N LEU A 77 8.90 -17.80 -4.95
CA LEU A 77 9.32 -16.43 -4.59
C LEU A 77 9.16 -15.45 -5.75
N MET A 78 9.42 -15.88 -6.98
CA MET A 78 9.21 -15.05 -8.17
C MET A 78 7.73 -14.76 -8.38
N PHE A 79 6.87 -15.77 -8.22
CA PHE A 79 5.42 -15.58 -8.30
C PHE A 79 4.93 -14.59 -7.24
N HIS A 80 5.43 -14.69 -6.00
CA HIS A 80 5.15 -13.72 -4.94
C HIS A 80 5.60 -12.30 -5.31
N ALA A 81 6.80 -12.14 -5.87
CA ALA A 81 7.29 -10.83 -6.31
C ALA A 81 6.42 -10.21 -7.41
N VAL A 82 5.98 -11.01 -8.38
CA VAL A 82 5.03 -10.58 -9.42
C VAL A 82 3.68 -10.22 -8.80
N GLY A 83 3.20 -11.01 -7.83
CA GLY A 83 1.98 -10.73 -7.09
C GLY A 83 2.04 -9.38 -6.37
N MET A 84 3.13 -9.09 -5.65
CA MET A 84 3.35 -7.79 -5.00
C MET A 84 3.36 -6.63 -6.00
N LEU A 85 4.02 -6.81 -7.15
CA LEU A 85 4.06 -5.81 -8.21
C LEU A 85 2.65 -5.50 -8.73
N VAL A 86 1.90 -6.53 -9.11
CA VAL A 86 0.52 -6.41 -9.61
C VAL A 86 -0.39 -5.79 -8.54
N GLY A 87 -0.30 -6.27 -7.30
CA GLY A 87 -1.04 -5.74 -6.16
C GLY A 87 -0.77 -4.25 -5.92
N GLY A 88 0.49 -3.82 -6.07
CA GLY A 88 0.87 -2.40 -5.99
C GLY A 88 0.16 -1.54 -7.04
N PHE A 89 0.10 -1.99 -8.29
CA PHE A 89 -0.63 -1.29 -9.35
C PHE A 89 -2.15 -1.28 -9.11
N VAL A 90 -2.72 -2.39 -8.63
CA VAL A 90 -4.14 -2.47 -8.27
C VAL A 90 -4.44 -1.47 -7.15
N ALA A 91 -3.63 -1.44 -6.09
CA ALA A 91 -3.78 -0.48 -5.00
C ALA A 91 -3.68 0.97 -5.49
N ALA A 92 -2.70 1.29 -6.35
CA ALA A 92 -2.56 2.61 -6.94
C ALA A 92 -3.79 3.01 -7.79
N TRP A 93 -4.35 2.08 -8.55
CA TRP A 93 -5.58 2.29 -9.32
C TRP A 93 -6.79 2.58 -8.41
N PHE A 94 -6.89 1.92 -7.25
CA PHE A 94 -7.92 2.23 -6.25
C PHE A 94 -7.70 3.58 -5.55
N MET A 95 -6.46 3.99 -5.31
CA MET A 95 -6.14 5.32 -4.75
C MET A 95 -6.63 6.46 -5.66
N GLY A 96 -6.70 6.24 -6.99
CA GLY A 96 -7.29 7.20 -7.92
C GLY A 96 -8.83 7.30 -7.85
N ARG A 97 -9.52 6.32 -7.25
CA ARG A 97 -11.00 6.25 -7.18
C ARG A 97 -11.58 6.40 -5.78
N THR A 98 -10.77 6.24 -4.73
CA THR A 98 -11.21 6.23 -3.33
C THR A 98 -10.22 7.03 -2.48
N SER A 99 -10.62 7.42 -1.27
CA SER A 99 -9.70 8.09 -0.34
C SER A 99 -8.43 7.24 -0.11
N TYR A 100 -7.26 7.83 -0.34
CA TYR A 100 -5.95 7.17 -0.12
C TYR A 100 -5.84 6.53 1.27
N ARG A 101 -6.47 7.15 2.28
CA ARG A 101 -6.45 6.67 3.67
C ARG A 101 -7.13 5.31 3.82
N ILE A 102 -8.26 5.13 3.14
CA ILE A 102 -9.04 3.89 3.21
C ILE A 102 -8.31 2.78 2.48
N VAL A 103 -7.72 3.08 1.32
CA VAL A 103 -6.95 2.09 0.54
C VAL A 103 -5.73 1.63 1.32
N ILE A 104 -4.92 2.54 1.85
CA ILE A 104 -3.73 2.20 2.65
C ILE A 104 -4.13 1.42 3.90
N ALA A 105 -5.14 1.89 4.66
CA ALA A 105 -5.59 1.19 5.85
C ALA A 105 -6.11 -0.23 5.53
N GLY A 106 -6.86 -0.38 4.42
CA GLY A 106 -7.33 -1.67 3.93
C GLY A 106 -6.18 -2.61 3.55
N CYS A 107 -5.18 -2.12 2.81
CA CYS A 107 -4.00 -2.90 2.46
C CYS A 107 -3.20 -3.32 3.71
N MET A 108 -2.98 -2.42 4.67
CA MET A 108 -2.25 -2.75 5.89
C MET A 108 -3.02 -3.73 6.78
N ALA A 109 -4.33 -3.57 6.93
CA ALA A 109 -5.18 -4.49 7.67
C ALA A 109 -5.23 -5.87 6.99
N GLY A 110 -5.36 -5.89 5.66
CA GLY A 110 -5.33 -7.10 4.84
C GLY A 110 -4.02 -7.86 4.99
N ALA A 111 -2.88 -7.18 4.81
CA ALA A 111 -1.56 -7.77 5.00
C ALA A 111 -1.33 -8.28 6.44
N SER A 112 -1.85 -7.56 7.45
CA SER A 112 -1.76 -8.03 8.84
C SER A 112 -2.60 -9.29 9.08
N ALA A 113 -3.82 -9.34 8.55
CA ALA A 113 -4.71 -10.49 8.67
C ALA A 113 -4.16 -11.72 7.92
N ALA A 114 -3.61 -11.50 6.73
CA ALA A 114 -2.86 -12.45 5.93
C ALA A 114 -1.73 -13.13 6.72
N MET A 115 -0.84 -12.31 7.29
CA MET A 115 0.27 -12.79 8.12
C MET A 115 -0.22 -13.56 9.35
N ALA A 116 -1.27 -13.08 10.01
CA ALA A 116 -1.86 -13.78 11.14
C ALA A 116 -2.43 -15.15 10.71
N ALA A 117 -3.15 -15.20 9.59
CA ALA A 117 -3.72 -16.43 9.04
C ALA A 117 -2.63 -17.45 8.67
N ALA A 118 -1.50 -17.00 8.11
CA ALA A 118 -0.35 -17.83 7.77
C ALA A 118 0.22 -18.57 9.01
N GLY A 119 0.13 -17.98 10.20
CA GLY A 119 0.51 -18.62 11.46
C GLY A 119 -0.36 -19.81 11.88
N PHE A 120 -1.59 -19.91 11.38
CA PHE A 120 -2.54 -20.96 11.73
C PHE A 120 -2.60 -22.11 10.71
N ILE A 121 -1.85 -22.03 9.60
CA ILE A 121 -1.89 -23.06 8.55
C ILE A 121 -1.18 -24.33 9.04
N PRO A 122 -1.86 -25.50 9.07
CA PRO A 122 -1.24 -26.75 9.51
C PRO A 122 -0.12 -27.21 8.58
N PRO A 123 0.88 -27.94 9.11
CA PRO A 123 1.88 -28.62 8.28
C PRO A 123 1.18 -29.68 7.41
N GLY A 124 1.17 -29.48 6.08
CA GLY A 124 0.54 -30.39 5.12
C GLY A 124 -0.32 -29.72 4.04
N VAL A 125 -0.62 -28.41 4.17
CA VAL A 125 -1.26 -27.65 3.10
C VAL A 125 -0.21 -27.30 2.03
N PRO A 126 -0.50 -27.46 0.72
CA PRO A 126 0.44 -27.11 -0.34
C PRO A 126 0.93 -25.67 -0.18
N MET A 127 2.24 -25.47 -0.09
CA MET A 127 2.89 -24.17 0.14
C MET A 127 2.56 -23.11 -0.92
N ALA A 128 1.95 -23.50 -2.04
CA ALA A 128 1.31 -22.58 -2.98
C ALA A 128 0.32 -21.65 -2.24
N VAL A 129 -0.50 -22.18 -1.33
CA VAL A 129 -1.48 -21.41 -0.53
C VAL A 129 -0.82 -20.35 0.36
N PHE A 130 0.38 -20.62 0.90
CA PHE A 130 1.15 -19.65 1.70
C PHE A 130 1.56 -18.41 0.89
N THR A 131 1.75 -18.58 -0.41
CA THR A 131 2.17 -17.51 -1.31
C THR A 131 1.02 -16.57 -1.68
N TYR A 132 -0.22 -17.07 -1.61
CA TYR A 132 -1.45 -16.32 -1.90
C TYR A 132 -2.07 -15.65 -0.68
N ALA A 133 -1.59 -16.00 0.53
CA ALA A 133 -2.18 -15.50 1.75
C ALA A 133 -1.78 -14.04 2.03
N GLU A 134 -0.63 -13.57 1.55
CA GLU A 134 -0.16 -12.16 1.61
C GLU A 134 -0.44 -11.38 0.33
#